data_AF-A0A3A6QB27-F1
#
_entry.id   AF-A0A3A6QB27-F1
#
_cell.length_a   1.000
_cell.length_b   1.000
_cell.length_c   1.000
_cell.angle_alpha   90.00
_cell.angle_beta   90.00
_cell.angle_gamma   90.00
#
_symmetry.space_group_name_H-M   'P 1'
#
loop_
_entity.id
_entity.type
_entity.pdbx_description
1 polymer ?
#
loop_
_entity_poly.entity_id
_entity_poly.type
_entity_poly.pdbx_seq_one_letter_code
_entity_poly.pdbx_strand_id
1 'polypeptide(L)'
;MSNTAATSSPTGIQWPTNTLGYVAIIAAIITGVVHLLAVTRAIQFSQMLAILFALNGAGFLGGVGIYLTRYWRRSLFLVAAAYAIITILALFAFQGWSIEAFYMGGSLNPIAVISKAAEAALAISAIVLYSQANA
;
A
#
# COMPACT_ATOMS: atom_id res chain seq x y z
N MET A 1 -0.45 26.89 -42.50
CA MET A 1 -0.08 25.48 -42.31
C MET A 1 -0.30 25.16 -40.84
N SER A 2 -1.36 24.42 -40.49
CA SER A 2 -1.64 24.05 -39.10
C SER A 2 -0.83 22.81 -38.74
N ASN A 3 0.17 22.96 -37.87
CA ASN A 3 0.87 21.83 -37.28
C ASN A 3 -0.04 21.19 -36.21
N THR A 4 -0.71 20.11 -36.56
CA THR A 4 -1.30 19.20 -35.57
C THR A 4 -0.16 18.48 -34.87
N ALA A 5 0.25 18.98 -33.70
CA ALA A 5 1.17 18.27 -32.83
C ALA A 5 0.47 17.00 -32.33
N ALA A 6 0.84 15.84 -32.87
CA ALA A 6 0.46 14.56 -32.30
C ALA A 6 1.08 14.49 -30.90
N THR A 7 0.27 14.67 -29.85
CA THR A 7 0.67 14.38 -28.48
C THR A 7 0.96 12.88 -28.39
N SER A 8 2.23 12.52 -28.50
CA SER A 8 2.73 11.19 -28.18
C SER A 8 2.35 10.88 -26.74
N SER A 9 1.35 10.01 -26.55
CA SER A 9 1.06 9.47 -25.23
C SER A 9 2.30 8.73 -24.75
N PRO A 10 2.84 9.04 -23.56
CA PRO A 10 4.07 8.42 -23.10
C PRO A 10 3.86 6.91 -22.95
N THR A 11 4.49 6.14 -23.83
CA THR A 11 4.56 4.69 -23.78
C THR A 11 5.68 4.31 -22.82
N GLY A 12 5.39 4.28 -21.51
CA GLY A 12 6.39 3.92 -20.49
C GLY A 12 5.90 4.10 -19.06
N ILE A 13 6.78 3.78 -18.12
CA ILE A 13 6.57 3.99 -16.68
C ILE A 13 6.32 5.49 -16.42
N GLN A 14 5.24 5.79 -15.69
CA GLN A 14 4.85 7.14 -15.27
C GLN A 14 5.34 7.39 -13.85
N TRP A 15 6.52 8.02 -13.73
CA TRP A 15 7.07 8.37 -12.42
C TRP A 15 6.29 9.53 -11.78
N PRO A 16 6.14 9.54 -10.45
CA PRO A 16 5.54 10.67 -9.76
C PRO A 16 6.34 11.95 -9.97
N THR A 17 5.64 13.06 -10.16
CA THR A 17 6.22 14.41 -10.27
C THR A 17 6.34 15.11 -8.92
N ASN A 18 5.82 14.50 -7.85
CA ASN A 18 5.81 15.05 -6.50
C ASN A 18 6.36 14.06 -5.48
N THR A 19 6.88 14.57 -4.37
CA THR A 19 7.50 13.77 -3.29
C THR A 19 6.51 12.78 -2.67
N LEU A 20 5.24 13.14 -2.52
CA LEU A 20 4.23 12.27 -1.90
C LEU A 20 3.99 10.99 -2.70
N GLY A 21 4.11 11.03 -4.04
CA GLY A 21 4.01 9.84 -4.87
C GLY A 21 5.14 8.85 -4.60
N TYR A 22 6.37 9.34 -4.37
CA TYR A 22 7.48 8.48 -3.95
C TYR A 22 7.29 7.91 -2.55
N VAL A 23 6.76 8.72 -1.62
CA VAL A 23 6.40 8.24 -0.27
C VAL A 23 5.36 7.12 -0.35
N ALA A 24 4.32 7.30 -1.16
CA ALA A 24 3.30 6.27 -1.37
C ALA A 24 3.90 4.98 -1.96
N ILE A 25 4.79 5.08 -2.95
CA ILE A 25 5.49 3.91 -3.51
C ILE A 25 6.31 3.19 -2.45
N ILE A 26 7.17 3.90 -1.73
CA ILE A 26 8.04 3.31 -0.71
C ILE A 26 7.20 2.65 0.39
N ALA A 27 6.18 3.34 0.89
CA ALA A 27 5.27 2.84 1.90
C ALA A 27 4.56 1.55 1.43
N ALA A 28 4.01 1.54 0.20
CA ALA A 28 3.38 0.37 -0.37
C ALA A 28 4.35 -0.81 -0.57
N ILE A 29 5.60 -0.54 -0.98
CA ILE A 29 6.65 -1.57 -1.09
C ILE A 29 6.97 -2.16 0.27
N ILE A 30 7.21 -1.32 1.29
CA ILE A 30 7.51 -1.79 2.66
C ILE A 30 6.37 -2.67 3.16
N THR A 31 5.13 -2.18 3.08
CA THR A 31 3.94 -2.94 3.49
C THR A 31 3.82 -4.25 2.72
N GLY A 32 3.98 -4.21 1.40
CA GLY A 32 3.87 -5.39 0.54
C GLY A 32 4.89 -6.46 0.89
N VAL A 33 6.17 -6.07 1.01
CA VAL A 33 7.26 -6.98 1.38
C VAL A 33 7.06 -7.55 2.78
N VAL A 34 6.69 -6.73 3.78
CA VAL A 34 6.44 -7.21 5.14
C VAL A 34 5.32 -8.24 5.18
N HIS A 35 4.24 -8.04 4.41
CA HIS A 35 3.15 -9.00 4.32
C HIS A 35 3.57 -10.30 3.63
N LEU A 36 4.34 -10.22 2.54
CA LEU A 36 4.88 -11.42 1.89
C LEU A 36 5.83 -12.20 2.82
N LEU A 37 6.66 -11.51 3.60
CA LEU A 37 7.51 -12.15 4.61
C LEU A 37 6.66 -12.79 5.72
N ALA A 38 5.53 -12.19 6.11
CA ALA A 38 4.62 -12.76 7.10
C ALA A 38 4.01 -14.10 6.66
N VAL A 39 3.89 -14.37 5.34
CA VAL A 39 3.43 -15.66 4.80
C VAL A 39 4.29 -16.82 5.32
N THR A 40 5.62 -16.64 5.37
CA THR A 40 6.58 -17.69 5.77
C THR A 40 6.33 -18.19 7.19
N ARG A 41 5.82 -17.33 8.07
CA ARG A 41 5.43 -17.68 9.44
C ARG A 41 3.99 -18.15 9.49
N ALA A 42 3.09 -17.42 8.84
CA ALA A 42 1.66 -17.70 8.90
C ALA A 42 1.29 -19.10 8.36
N ILE A 43 1.99 -19.60 7.35
CA ILE A 43 1.72 -20.92 6.76
C ILE A 43 1.89 -22.07 7.76
N GLN A 44 2.71 -21.89 8.79
CA GLN A 44 2.90 -22.88 9.85
C GLN A 44 1.73 -22.93 10.84
N PHE A 45 0.92 -21.86 10.92
CA PHE A 45 -0.17 -21.73 11.89
C PHE A 45 -1.55 -21.80 11.24
N SER A 46 -1.73 -21.17 10.08
CA SER A 46 -3.02 -21.09 9.38
C SER A 46 -2.81 -20.81 7.90
N GLN A 47 -3.28 -21.74 7.07
CA GLN A 47 -3.30 -21.58 5.61
C GLN A 47 -4.11 -20.36 5.18
N MET A 48 -5.24 -20.08 5.86
CA MET A 48 -6.06 -18.90 5.58
C MET A 48 -5.26 -17.61 5.82
N LEU A 49 -4.58 -17.47 6.97
CA LEU A 49 -3.75 -16.29 7.24
C LEU A 49 -2.61 -16.16 6.23
N ALA A 50 -1.97 -17.27 5.85
CA ALA A 50 -0.93 -17.26 4.84
C ALA A 50 -1.43 -16.73 3.49
N ILE A 51 -2.61 -17.18 3.04
CA ILE A 51 -3.24 -16.69 1.81
C ILE A 51 -3.59 -15.20 1.94
N LEU A 52 -4.16 -14.77 3.07
CA LEU A 52 -4.49 -13.36 3.29
C LEU A 52 -3.24 -12.48 3.25
N PHE A 53 -2.15 -12.89 3.90
CA PHE A 53 -0.87 -12.17 3.84
C PHE A 53 -0.28 -12.15 2.42
N ALA A 54 -0.36 -13.25 1.69
CA ALA A 54 0.13 -13.33 0.32
C ALA A 54 -0.65 -12.41 -0.63
N LEU A 55 -1.98 -12.47 -0.58
CA LEU A 55 -2.87 -11.60 -1.36
C LEU A 55 -2.69 -10.13 -0.98
N ASN A 56 -2.50 -9.83 0.30
CA ASN A 56 -2.30 -8.46 0.76
C ASN A 56 -0.96 -7.90 0.27
N GLY A 57 0.11 -8.67 0.41
CA GLY A 57 1.43 -8.33 -0.09
C GLY A 57 1.43 -8.09 -1.61
N ALA A 58 0.82 -9.02 -2.36
CA ALA A 58 0.66 -8.90 -3.81
C ALA A 58 -0.22 -7.70 -4.20
N GLY A 59 -1.28 -7.40 -3.43
CA GLY A 59 -2.16 -6.27 -3.65
C GLY A 59 -1.43 -4.93 -3.58
N PHE A 60 -0.57 -4.72 -2.58
CA PHE A 60 0.23 -3.49 -2.48
C PHE A 60 1.27 -3.37 -3.60
N LEU A 61 2.03 -4.43 -3.89
CA LEU A 61 3.03 -4.41 -4.97
C LEU A 61 2.38 -4.27 -6.35
N GLY A 62 1.26 -4.96 -6.58
CA GLY A 62 0.45 -4.80 -7.78
C GLY A 62 -0.10 -3.37 -7.90
N GLY A 63 -0.55 -2.78 -6.79
CA GLY A 63 -0.95 -1.37 -6.71
C GLY A 63 0.16 -0.42 -7.15
N VAL A 64 1.41 -0.63 -6.69
CA VAL A 64 2.58 0.13 -7.17
C VAL A 64 2.78 -0.04 -8.67
N GLY A 65 2.67 -1.28 -9.17
CA GLY A 65 2.75 -1.57 -10.60
C GLY A 65 1.72 -0.79 -11.42
N ILE A 66 0.46 -0.74 -10.97
CA ILE A 66 -0.60 0.02 -11.65
C ILE A 66 -0.37 1.53 -11.48
N TYR A 67 0.09 2.00 -10.32
CA TYR A 67 0.35 3.43 -10.04
C TYR A 67 1.37 4.03 -11.00
N LEU A 68 2.37 3.24 -11.37
CA LEU A 68 3.42 3.60 -12.32
C LEU A 68 2.98 3.50 -13.80
N THR A 69 1.69 3.31 -14.07
CA THR A 69 1.15 3.21 -15.45
C THR A 69 0.13 4.29 -15.74
N ARG A 70 -0.15 4.49 -17.03
CA ARG A 70 -1.26 5.35 -17.51
C ARG A 70 -2.65 4.89 -17.05
N TYR A 71 -2.78 3.68 -16.50
CA TYR A 71 -4.06 3.15 -16.04
C TYR A 71 -4.45 3.68 -14.66
N TRP A 72 -3.56 4.38 -13.96
CA TRP A 72 -3.89 4.95 -12.66
C TRP A 72 -4.91 6.08 -12.80
N ARG A 73 -6.10 5.85 -12.25
CA ARG A 73 -7.20 6.84 -12.20
C ARG A 73 -7.27 7.47 -10.82
N ARG A 74 -7.80 8.69 -10.76
CA ARG A 74 -8.02 9.43 -9.51
C ARG A 74 -8.71 8.58 -8.43
N SER A 75 -9.74 7.81 -8.77
CA SER A 75 -10.46 6.94 -7.83
C SER A 75 -9.58 5.86 -7.19
N LEU A 76 -8.51 5.41 -7.86
CA LEU A 76 -7.61 4.39 -7.31
C LEU A 76 -6.81 4.88 -6.12
N PHE A 77 -6.64 6.20 -5.94
CA PHE A 77 -6.08 6.74 -4.70
C PHE A 77 -6.99 6.44 -3.50
N LEU A 78 -8.31 6.57 -3.64
CA LEU A 78 -9.24 6.21 -2.57
C LEU A 78 -9.25 4.70 -2.31
N VAL A 79 -9.13 3.88 -3.36
CA VAL A 79 -8.99 2.42 -3.22
C VAL A 79 -7.73 2.09 -2.44
N ALA A 80 -6.59 2.70 -2.78
CA ALA A 80 -5.33 2.49 -2.06
C ALA A 80 -5.43 2.93 -0.59
N ALA A 81 -6.05 4.08 -0.32
CA ALA A 81 -6.26 4.58 1.04
C ALA A 81 -7.16 3.63 1.86
N ALA A 82 -8.31 3.24 1.31
CA ALA A 82 -9.23 2.31 1.96
C ALA A 82 -8.56 0.97 2.22
N TYR A 83 -7.79 0.47 1.26
CA TYR A 83 -7.09 -0.81 1.38
C TYR A 83 -6.03 -0.77 2.49
N ALA A 84 -5.23 0.31 2.55
CA ALA A 84 -4.26 0.51 3.62
C ALA A 84 -4.94 0.60 5.00
N ILE A 85 -6.06 1.33 5.11
CA ILE A 85 -6.83 1.44 6.36
C ILE A 85 -7.37 0.08 6.80
N ILE A 86 -7.96 -0.70 5.88
CA ILE A 86 -8.47 -2.04 6.18
C ILE A 86 -7.34 -2.94 6.69
N THR A 87 -6.14 -2.84 6.10
CA THR A 87 -4.97 -3.60 6.55
C THR A 87 -4.49 -3.19 7.96
N ILE A 88 -4.63 -1.91 8.33
CA ILE A 88 -4.38 -1.46 9.71
C ILE A 88 -5.43 -2.08 10.65
N LEU A 89 -6.71 -1.96 10.31
CA LEU A 89 -7.82 -2.49 11.12
C LEU A 89 -7.74 -4.02 11.29
N ALA A 90 -7.24 -4.73 10.28
CA ALA A 90 -7.05 -6.17 10.34
C ALA A 90 -6.11 -6.59 11.49
N LEU A 91 -5.11 -5.79 11.86
CA LEU A 91 -4.26 -6.08 13.02
C LEU A 91 -5.10 -6.18 14.29
N PHE A 92 -5.96 -5.21 14.55
CA PHE A 92 -6.81 -5.19 15.75
C PHE A 92 -7.87 -6.30 15.71
N ALA A 93 -8.37 -6.63 14.51
CA ALA A 93 -9.30 -7.74 14.35
C ALA A 93 -8.68 -9.10 14.72
N PHE A 94 -7.39 -9.33 14.42
CA PHE A 94 -6.71 -10.59 14.69
C PHE A 94 -5.92 -10.63 16.01
N GLN A 95 -5.45 -9.49 16.50
CA GLN A 95 -4.60 -9.38 17.71
C GLN A 95 -5.32 -8.72 18.90
N GLY A 96 -6.55 -8.24 18.73
CA GLY A 96 -7.35 -7.59 19.77
C GLY A 96 -7.38 -6.05 19.66
N TRP A 97 -8.41 -5.45 20.25
CA TRP A 97 -8.67 -4.00 20.24
C TRP A 97 -7.98 -3.29 21.40
N SER A 98 -6.66 -3.40 21.49
CA SER A 98 -5.86 -2.70 22.50
C SER A 98 -4.47 -2.36 21.95
N ILE A 99 -3.69 -1.56 22.69
CA ILE A 99 -2.29 -1.30 22.35
C ILE A 99 -1.43 -2.58 22.39
N GLU A 100 -1.91 -3.61 23.10
CA GLU A 100 -1.23 -4.91 23.23
C GLU A 100 -1.13 -5.63 21.88
N ALA A 101 -1.95 -5.26 20.88
CA ALA A 101 -1.83 -5.74 19.50
C ALA A 101 -0.45 -5.47 18.87
N PHE A 102 0.30 -4.48 19.40
CA PHE A 102 1.67 -4.19 18.99
C PHE A 102 2.74 -4.93 19.81
N TYR A 103 2.35 -5.68 20.83
CA TYR A 103 3.28 -6.39 21.72
C TYR A 103 3.36 -7.87 21.36
N MET A 104 4.56 -8.44 21.44
CA MET A 104 4.81 -9.87 21.28
C MET A 104 5.87 -10.30 22.31
N GLY A 105 5.54 -11.29 23.15
CA GLY A 105 6.42 -11.76 24.22
C GLY A 105 6.73 -10.70 25.30
N GLY A 106 5.77 -9.82 25.60
CA GLY A 106 5.93 -8.74 26.59
C GLY A 106 6.75 -7.54 26.12
N SER A 107 7.22 -7.53 24.87
CA SER A 107 7.97 -6.44 24.26
C SER A 107 7.25 -5.87 23.04
N LEU A 108 7.51 -4.60 22.72
CA LEU A 108 6.98 -3.97 21.51
C LEU A 108 7.55 -4.68 20.27
N ASN A 109 6.68 -5.13 19.37
CA ASN A 109 7.08 -5.77 18.12
C ASN A 109 7.43 -4.68 17.07
N PRO A 110 8.72 -4.46 16.76
CA PRO A 110 9.11 -3.36 15.87
C PRO A 110 8.58 -3.55 14.44
N ILE A 111 8.44 -4.80 13.99
CA ILE A 111 7.93 -5.11 12.65
C ILE A 111 6.46 -4.71 12.54
N ALA A 112 5.66 -5.00 13.58
CA ALA A 112 4.25 -4.60 13.59
C ALA A 112 4.12 -3.07 13.53
N VAL A 113 4.90 -2.35 14.34
CA VAL A 113 4.90 -0.89 14.37
C VAL A 113 5.31 -0.30 13.01
N ILE A 114 6.42 -0.77 12.43
CA ILE A 114 6.91 -0.30 11.13
C ILE A 114 5.88 -0.57 10.02
N SER A 115 5.27 -1.76 10.00
CA SER A 115 4.22 -2.09 9.02
C SER A 115 3.06 -1.11 9.13
N LYS A 116 2.57 -0.83 10.33
CA LYS A 116 1.41 0.07 10.53
C LYS A 116 1.75 1.53 10.26
N ALA A 117 2.97 1.95 10.56
CA ALA A 117 3.45 3.27 10.17
C ALA A 117 3.50 3.41 8.63
N ALA A 118 4.00 2.41 7.92
CA ALA A 118 4.03 2.41 6.45
C ALA A 118 2.61 2.41 5.85
N GLU A 119 1.70 1.58 6.36
CA GLU A 119 0.30 1.57 5.95
C GLU A 119 -0.39 2.92 6.18
N ALA A 120 -0.15 3.56 7.33
CA ALA A 120 -0.70 4.87 7.64
C ALA A 120 -0.12 5.97 6.71
N ALA A 121 1.19 5.95 6.48
CA ALA A 121 1.84 6.87 5.55
C ALA A 121 1.28 6.73 4.12
N LEU A 122 1.04 5.49 3.66
CA LEU A 122 0.39 5.24 2.39
C LEU A 122 -1.03 5.79 2.35
N ALA A 123 -1.85 5.51 3.38
CA ALA A 123 -3.22 6.00 3.44
C ALA A 123 -3.30 7.53 3.37
N ILE A 124 -2.49 8.22 4.18
CA ILE A 124 -2.42 9.68 4.19
C ILE A 124 -1.95 10.20 2.83
N SER A 125 -0.86 9.64 2.29
CA SER A 125 -0.32 10.06 0.99
C SER A 125 -1.36 9.89 -0.11
N ALA A 126 -2.08 8.77 -0.13
CA ALA A 126 -3.12 8.50 -1.11
C ALA A 126 -4.30 9.48 -1.00
N ILE A 127 -4.74 9.82 0.21
CA ILE A 127 -5.81 10.83 0.43
C ILE A 127 -5.37 12.21 -0.05
N VAL A 128 -4.13 12.62 0.25
CA VAL A 128 -3.61 13.91 -0.20
C VAL A 128 -3.41 13.94 -1.72
N LEU A 129 -2.91 12.86 -2.32
CA LEU A 129 -2.78 12.77 -3.78
C LEU A 129 -4.14 12.76 -4.47
N TYR A 130 -5.18 12.18 -3.86
CA TYR A 130 -6.55 12.23 -4.38
C TYR A 130 -7.11 13.67 -4.44
N SER A 131 -6.83 14.49 -3.43
CA SER A 131 -7.30 15.88 -3.39
C SER A 131 -6.59 16.79 -4.39
N GLN A 132 -5.37 16.42 -4.78
CA GLN A 132 -4.56 17.14 -5.78
C GLN A 132 -4.78 16.64 -7.21
N ALA A 133 -5.28 15.41 -7.37
CA ALA A 133 -5.59 14.86 -8.67
C ALA A 133 -6.83 15.57 -9.27
N ASN A 134 -6.65 16.25 -10.40
CA ASN A 134 -7.75 16.83 -11.15
C ASN A 134 -8.64 15.72 -11.76
N ALA A 135 -9.94 15.99 -11.88
CA ALA A 135 -10.92 15.09 -12.48
C ALA A 135 -10.92 15.18 -14.01
#